data_AF-A0A7X2N1C9-F1
#
_entry.id   AF-A0A7X2N1C9-F1
#
_cell.length_a   1.000
_cell.length_b   1.000
_cell.length_c   1.000
_cell.angle_alpha   90.00
_cell.angle_beta   90.00
_cell.angle_gamma   90.00
#
_symmetry.space_group_name_H-M   'P 1'
#
loop_
_entity.id
_entity.type
_entity.pdbx_description
1 polymer ?
#
loop_
_entity_poly.entity_id
_entity_poly.type
_entity_poly.pdbx_seq_one_letter_code
_entity_poly.pdbx_strand_id
1 'polypeptide(L)' 'MKTILAILFFLVMVSLYIVLYLMNKRTPLPEGCENLKADCEGCHDYSCTNNPAHYRKKETDQ' A
#
# COMPACT_ATOMS: atom_id res chain seq x y z
N MET A 1 8.36 32.17 -16.16
CA MET A 1 7.16 32.09 -15.28
C MET A 1 6.50 30.72 -15.28
N LYS A 2 6.12 30.14 -16.43
CA LYS A 2 5.48 28.81 -16.51
C LYS A 2 6.24 27.70 -15.76
N THR A 3 7.56 27.62 -15.90
CA THR A 3 8.38 26.59 -15.24
C THR A 3 8.41 26.74 -13.72
N ILE A 4 8.50 27.97 -13.22
CA ILE A 4 8.49 28.26 -11.78
C ILE A 4 7.13 27.87 -11.18
N LEU A 5 6.03 28.19 -11.87
CA LEU A 5 4.69 27.76 -11.49
C LEU A 5 4.55 26.23 -11.47
N ALA A 6 5.11 25.53 -12.47
CA ALA A 6 5.09 24.06 -12.52
C ALA A 6 5.88 23.44 -11.35
N ILE A 7 7.06 23.99 -11.02
CA ILE A 7 7.87 23.54 -9.88
C ILE A 7 7.13 23.77 -8.56
N LEU A 8 6.55 24.95 -8.36
CA LEU A 8 5.76 25.25 -7.16
C LEU A 8 4.56 24.31 -7.02
N PHE A 9 3.84 24.07 -8.11
CA PHE A 9 2.71 23.15 -8.12
C PHE A 9 3.13 21.73 -7.74
N PHE A 10 4.24 21.24 -8.30
CA PHE A 10 4.78 19.92 -7.99
C PHE A 10 5.19 19.80 -6.52
N LEU A 11 5.87 20.82 -5.98
CA LEU A 11 6.25 20.87 -4.56
C LEU A 11 5.02 20.81 -3.66
N VAL A 12 3.95 21.54 -3.99
CA VAL A 12 2.68 21.49 -3.23
C VAL A 12 2.08 20.08 -3.24
N MET A 13 2.06 19.41 -4.39
CA MET A 13 1.55 18.04 -4.51
C MET A 13 2.36 17.04 -3.69
N VAL A 14 3.69 17.11 -3.76
CA VAL A 14 4.58 16.25 -2.97
C VAL A 14 4.38 16.49 -1.47
N SER A 15 4.30 17.76 -1.06
CA SER A 15 4.07 18.13 0.34
C SER A 15 2.73 17.59 0.84
N LEU A 16 1.66 17.76 0.06
CA LEU A 16 0.33 17.27 0.38
C LEU A 16 0.34 15.74 0.56
N TYR A 17 0.98 15.02 -0.37
CA TYR A 17 1.11 13.56 -0.28
C TYR A 17 1.84 13.13 0.99
N ILE A 18 2.96 13.77 1.34
CA ILE A 18 3.74 13.44 2.54
C ILE A 18 2.89 13.66 3.80
N VAL A 19 2.18 14.80 3.90
CA VAL A 19 1.32 15.10 5.05
C VAL A 19 0.23 14.05 5.18
N LEU A 20 -0.48 13.75 4.09
CA LEU A 20 -1.54 12.74 4.10
C LEU A 20 -1.00 11.35 4.44
N TYR A 21 0.18 10.97 3.93
CA TYR A 21 0.83 9.72 4.27
C TYR A 21 1.18 9.63 5.75
N LEU A 22 1.73 10.70 6.34
CA LEU A 22 2.05 10.73 7.77
C LEU A 22 0.78 10.70 8.63
N MET A 23 -0.29 11.35 8.22
CA MET A 23 -1.60 11.26 8.88
C MET A 23 -2.14 9.82 8.81
N ASN A 24 -2.15 9.22 7.62
CA ASN A 24 -2.60 7.85 7.41
C ASN A 24 -1.78 6.83 8.22
N LYS A 25 -0.46 7.03 8.33
CA LYS A 25 0.42 6.17 9.14
C LYS A 25 0.13 6.28 10.64
N ARG A 26 -0.39 7.41 11.11
CA ARG A 26 -0.79 7.59 12.52
C ARG A 26 -2.21 7.12 12.80
N THR A 27 -3.03 6.90 11.78
CA THR A 27 -4.34 6.29 11.94
C THR A 27 -4.14 4.89 12.52
N PRO A 28 -4.65 4.60 13.73
CA PRO A 28 -4.53 3.27 14.30
C PRO A 28 -5.25 2.28 13.38
N LEU A 29 -4.67 1.08 13.25
CA LEU A 29 -5.36 0.00 12.58
C LEU A 29 -6.61 -0.36 13.41
N PRO A 30 -7.72 -0.75 12.76
CA PRO A 30 -8.89 -1.22 13.49
C PRO A 30 -8.51 -2.47 14.31
N GLU A 31 -9.16 -2.62 15.47
CA GLU A 31 -8.90 -3.75 16.38
C GLU A 31 -9.05 -5.08 15.64
N GLY A 32 -8.05 -5.96 15.78
CA GLY A 32 -8.01 -7.27 15.14
C GLY A 32 -7.46 -7.28 13.70
N CYS A 33 -7.03 -6.13 13.17
CA CYS A 33 -6.42 -5.99 11.85
C CYS A 33 -4.92 -5.66 11.90
N GLU A 34 -4.28 -5.72 13.06
CA GLU A 34 -2.87 -5.35 13.26
C GLU A 34 -1.90 -6.22 12.45
N ASN A 35 -2.34 -7.45 12.13
CA ASN A 35 -1.63 -8.44 11.33
C ASN A 35 -2.45 -8.81 10.09
N LEU A 36 -2.75 -7.84 9.22
CA LEU A 36 -3.36 -8.06 7.89
C LEU A 36 -2.45 -8.80 6.90
N LYS A 37 -1.24 -9.21 7.32
CA LYS A 37 -0.53 -10.27 6.62
C LYS A 37 -1.40 -11.51 6.73
N ALA A 38 -1.63 -12.18 5.61
CA ALA A 38 -2.43 -13.37 5.55
C ALA A 38 -1.73 -14.55 6.27
N ASP A 39 -1.62 -14.49 7.60
CA ASP A 39 -1.34 -15.64 8.48
C ASP A 39 -2.64 -16.46 8.67
N CYS A 40 -3.37 -16.64 7.58
CA CYS A 40 -4.64 -17.34 7.58
C CYS A 40 -4.45 -18.73 6.97
N GLU A 41 -4.70 -19.77 7.77
CA GLU A 41 -4.95 -21.12 7.26
C GLU A 41 -6.20 -21.18 6.34
N GLY A 42 -7.02 -20.11 6.34
CA GLY A 42 -8.36 -20.07 5.73
C GLY A 42 -8.62 -19.05 4.62
N CYS A 43 -7.63 -18.38 4.02
CA CYS A 43 -7.90 -17.56 2.82
C CYS A 43 -8.10 -18.46 1.59
N HIS A 44 -9.36 -18.80 1.32
CA HIS A 44 -9.78 -19.58 0.15
C HIS A 44 -9.82 -18.78 -1.15
N ASP A 45 -9.62 -17.46 -1.09
CA ASP A 45 -9.47 -16.64 -2.28
C ASP A 45 -8.01 -16.64 -2.77
N TYR A 46 -7.71 -17.58 -3.67
CA TYR A 46 -6.39 -17.73 -4.29
C TYR A 46 -6.06 -16.62 -5.31
N SER A 47 -7.02 -15.77 -5.67
CA SER A 47 -6.79 -14.60 -6.53
C SER A 47 -6.31 -13.39 -5.75
N CYS A 48 -6.39 -13.43 -4.41
CA CYS A 48 -5.90 -12.37 -3.56
C CYS A 48 -4.37 -12.31 -3.61
N THR A 49 -3.81 -11.16 -4.02
CA THR A 49 -2.35 -10.92 -4.06
C THR A 49 -1.67 -11.04 -2.69
N ASN A 50 -2.43 -10.91 -1.61
CA ASN A 50 -1.94 -11.10 -0.25
C ASN A 50 -2.05 -12.55 0.24
N ASN A 51 -2.68 -13.46 -0.52
CA ASN A 51 -2.74 -14.87 -0.19
C ASN A 51 -1.32 -15.47 -0.26
N PRO A 52 -0.84 -16.21 0.77
CA PRO A 52 0.49 -16.83 0.74
C PRO A 52 0.71 -17.77 -0.45
N ALA A 53 -0.36 -18.38 -0.97
CA ALA A 53 -0.33 -19.24 -2.14
C ALA A 53 -0.20 -18.48 -3.48
N HIS A 54 -0.47 -17.17 -3.52
CA HIS A 54 -0.43 -16.36 -4.74
C HIS A 54 0.99 -16.27 -5.32
N TYR A 55 2.03 -16.22 -4.47
CA TYR A 55 3.43 -16.16 -4.92
C TYR A 55 4.05 -17.54 -5.15
N ARG A 56 3.53 -18.61 -4.54
CA ARG A 56 4.05 -19.98 -4.73
C ARG A 56 3.87 -20.54 -6.14
N LYS A 57 2.90 -20.02 -6.91
CA LYS A 57 2.71 -20.46 -8.31
C LYS A 57 3.79 -19.95 -9.28
N LYS A 58 4.55 -18.91 -8.94
CA LYS A 58 5.54 -18.36 -9.86
C LYS A 58 6.89 -19.08 -9.88
N GLU A 59 7.15 -19.99 -8.93
CA GLU A 59 8.40 -20.77 -8.88
C GLU A 59 8.30 -22.16 -9.54
N THR A 60 7.09 -22.67 -9.82
CA THR A 60 6.92 -23.99 -10.46
C THR A 60 6.65 -23.90 -11.98
N ASP A 61 6.51 -22.69 -12.53
CA ASP A 61 6.30 -22.43 -13.96
C ASP A 61 7.47 -21.60 -14.58
N GLN A 62 8.71 -21.86 -14.17
CA GLN A 62 9.95 -21.35 -14.80
C GLN A 62 10.84 -22.52 -15.21
#